data_AF-A0A832YI60-F1
#
_entry.id   AF-A0A832YI60-F1
#
_cell.length_a   1.000
_cell.length_b   1.000
_cell.length_c   1.000
_cell.angle_alpha   90.00
_cell.angle_beta   90.00
_cell.angle_gamma   90.00
#
_symmetry.space_group_name_H-M   'P 1'
#
loop_
_entity.id
_entity.type
_entity.pdbx_description
1 polymer ?
#
loop_
_entity_poly.entity_id
_entity_poly.type
_entity_poly.pdbx_seq_one_letter_code
_entity_poly.pdbx_strand_id
1 'polypeptide(L)' 'SYGAQGIRAQSLDELEKAIKTGLSSDVTTVIDIPIDPEEDVLPFVAPGTSLKEMILPS' A
#
# COMPACT_ATOMS: atom_id res chain seq x y z
N SER A 1 -11.44 -20.99 -8.58
CA SER A 1 -10.30 -20.14 -8.19
C SER A 1 -9.13 -20.44 -9.10
N TYR A 2 -8.45 -19.41 -9.63
CA TYR A 2 -7.42 -19.52 -10.71
C TYR A 2 -6.08 -20.16 -10.29
N GLY A 3 -6.04 -20.96 -9.22
CA GLY A 3 -4.80 -21.51 -8.67
C GLY A 3 -3.89 -20.51 -7.95
N ALA A 4 -4.33 -19.25 -7.81
CA ALA A 4 -3.63 -18.21 -7.07
C ALA A 4 -3.90 -18.28 -5.57
N GLN A 5 -2.91 -17.86 -4.77
CA GLN A 5 -3.03 -17.66 -3.34
C GLN A 5 -3.62 -16.27 -3.05
N GLY A 6 -4.63 -16.20 -2.20
CA GLY A 6 -5.19 -14.93 -1.70
C GLY A 6 -4.85 -14.76 -0.22
N ILE A 7 -4.28 -13.61 0.14
CA ILE A 7 -4.00 -13.22 1.53
C ILE A 7 -4.64 -11.85 1.76
N ARG A 8 -5.27 -11.65 2.92
CA ARG A 8 -5.74 -10.33 3.36
C ARG A 8 -5.01 -9.97 4.64
N ALA A 9 -4.29 -8.87 4.64
CA ALA A 9 -3.47 -8.43 5.77
C ALA A 9 -4.09 -7.20 6.43
N GLN A 10 -4.49 -7.30 7.70
CA GLN A 10 -5.20 -6.23 8.43
C GLN A 10 -4.32 -5.52 9.47
N SER A 11 -3.05 -5.92 9.59
CA SER A 11 -2.07 -5.31 10.48
C SER A 11 -0.69 -5.28 9.82
N LEU A 12 0.23 -4.47 10.37
CA LEU A 12 1.60 -4.39 9.87
C LEU A 12 2.34 -5.74 9.99
N ASP A 13 2.13 -6.47 11.09
CA ASP A 13 2.72 -7.81 11.29
C ASP A 13 2.19 -8.83 10.28
N GLU A 14 0.89 -8.79 9.98
CA GLU A 14 0.29 -9.63 8.95
C GLU A 14 0.79 -9.26 7.56
N LEU A 15 0.96 -7.96 7.29
CA LEU A 15 1.49 -7.47 6.02
C LEU A 15 2.93 -7.95 5.82
N GLU A 16 3.78 -7.84 6.84
CA GLU A 16 5.16 -8.33 6.77
C GLU A 16 5.20 -9.83 6.44
N LYS A 17 4.37 -10.63 7.12
CA LYS A 17 4.26 -12.07 6.87
C LYS A 17 3.73 -12.35 5.46
N ALA A 18 2.69 -11.65 5.03
CA ALA A 18 2.07 -11.81 3.72
C ALA A 18 3.06 -11.51 2.59
N ILE A 19 3.86 -10.44 2.72
CA ILE A 19 4.91 -10.10 1.77
C ILE A 19 5.96 -11.21 1.70
N LYS A 20 6.46 -11.68 2.85
CA LYS A 20 7.43 -12.79 2.90
C LYS A 20 6.88 -14.07 2.24
N THR A 21 5.62 -14.40 2.51
CA THR A 21 4.92 -15.55 1.90
C THR A 21 4.79 -15.36 0.39
N GLY A 22 4.33 -14.20 -0.08
CA GLY A 22 4.17 -13.93 -1.51
C GLY A 22 5.50 -13.95 -2.29
N LEU A 23 6.59 -13.44 -1.70
CA LEU A 23 7.92 -13.48 -2.30
C LEU A 23 8.51 -14.90 -2.38
N SER A 24 8.10 -15.79 -1.49
CA SER A 24 8.61 -17.18 -1.42
C SER A 24 7.67 -18.18 -2.11
N SER A 25 6.56 -17.70 -2.68
CA SER A 25 5.51 -18.55 -3.26
C SER A 25 5.81 -18.91 -4.71
N ASP A 26 5.69 -20.20 -5.04
CA ASP A 26 5.78 -20.70 -6.42
C ASP A 26 4.51 -20.44 -7.25
N VAL A 27 3.46 -19.90 -6.62
CA VAL A 27 2.18 -19.56 -7.26
C VAL A 27 1.89 -18.07 -7.09
N THR A 28 1.14 -17.50 -8.03
CA THR A 28 0.71 -16.10 -7.96
C THR A 28 0.00 -15.81 -6.64
N THR A 29 0.48 -14.82 -5.90
CA THR A 29 -0.10 -14.39 -4.62
C THR A 29 -0.71 -13.00 -4.77
N VAL A 30 -1.99 -12.87 -4.44
CA VAL A 30 -2.72 -11.60 -4.34
C VAL A 30 -2.82 -11.24 -2.86
N ILE A 31 -2.31 -10.07 -2.49
CA ILE A 31 -2.36 -9.55 -1.13
C ILE A 31 -3.32 -8.35 -1.10
N ASP A 32 -4.44 -8.51 -0.40
CA ASP A 32 -5.41 -7.45 -0.13
C ASP A 32 -5.00 -6.70 1.15
N ILE A 33 -4.77 -5.39 1.02
CA ILE A 33 -4.29 -4.51 2.08
C ILE A 33 -5.31 -3.36 2.22
N PRO A 34 -6.27 -3.45 3.16
CA PRO A 34 -7.15 -2.33 3.45
C PRO A 34 -6.33 -1.17 4.02
N ILE A 35 -6.47 0.00 3.39
CA ILE A 35 -5.90 1.27 3.85
C ILE A 35 -7.04 2.23 4.17
N ASP A 36 -6.76 3.22 5.03
CA ASP A 36 -7.71 4.30 5.28
C ASP A 36 -7.83 5.16 3.99
N PRO A 37 -9.04 5.31 3.42
CA PRO A 37 -9.23 6.12 2.22
C PRO A 37 -9.03 7.63 2.44
N GLU A 38 -9.02 8.09 3.70
CA GLU A 38 -8.88 9.50 4.05
C GLU A 38 -7.41 9.92 4.31
N GLU A 39 -6.44 9.00 4.12
CA GLU A 39 -5.01 9.32 4.23
C GLU A 39 -4.52 10.17 3.05
N ASP A 40 -3.92 11.32 3.37
CA ASP A 40 -3.42 12.28 2.39
C ASP A 40 -2.05 11.88 1.83
N VAL A 41 -1.86 12.10 0.52
CA VAL A 41 -0.54 11.96 -0.11
C VAL A 41 0.23 13.27 0.01
N LEU A 42 1.24 13.28 0.87
CA LEU A 42 2.09 14.44 1.11
C LEU A 42 3.58 14.12 0.88
N PRO A 43 4.40 15.11 0.46
CA PRO A 43 4.01 16.49 0.18
C PRO A 43 3.26 16.66 -1.16
N PHE A 44 2.40 17.67 -1.23
CA PHE A 44 1.56 17.93 -2.40
C PHE A 44 1.80 19.33 -2.99
N VAL A 45 1.95 19.40 -4.31
CA VAL A 45 2.04 20.68 -5.04
C VAL A 45 0.72 20.88 -5.78
N ALA A 46 -0.07 21.84 -5.31
CA ALA A 46 -1.37 22.13 -5.92
C ALA A 46 -1.19 22.64 -7.36
N PRO A 47 -2.15 22.35 -8.26
CA PRO A 47 -2.10 22.86 -9.62
C PRO A 47 -1.91 24.38 -9.65
N GLY A 48 -0.88 24.85 -10.37
CA GLY A 48 -0.59 26.27 -10.51
C GLY A 48 0.28 26.89 -9.42
N THR A 49 0.73 26.12 -8.42
CA THR A 49 1.69 26.60 -7.41
C THR A 49 3.12 26.18 -7.73
N SER A 50 4.10 26.87 -7.13
CA SER A 50 5.50 26.52 -7.27
C SER A 50 5.92 25.43 -6.27
N LEU A 51 7.04 24.75 -6.55
CA LEU A 51 7.62 23.76 -5.62
C LEU A 51 7.90 24.34 -4.22
N LYS A 52 8.14 25.66 -4.11
CA LYS A 52 8.40 26.33 -2.84
C LYS A 52 7.14 26.47 -1.97
N GLU A 53 5.96 26.31 -2.57
CA GLU A 53 4.65 26.45 -1.93
C GLU A 53 4.02 25.07 -1.70
N MET A 54 4.82 24.01 -1.64
CA MET A 54 4.34 22.65 -1.39
C MET A 54 3.68 22.54 -0.02
N ILE A 55 2.58 21.81 0.03
CA ILE A 55 1.89 21.44 1.27
C ILE A 55 2.69 20.31 1.91
N LEU A 56 3.15 20.54 3.14
CA LEU A 56 3.89 19.58 3.94
C LEU A 56 2.96 18.90 4.96
N PRO A 57 3.28 17.68 5.43
CA PRO A 57 2.60 17.08 6.56
C PRO A 57 2.75 17.97 7.80
N SER A 58 1.68 18.05 8.59
CA SER A 58 1.59 18.82 9.85
C SER A 58 2.49 18.27 10.94
#